data_AF-A0A1Q6M2G5-F1
#
_entry.id   AF-A0A1Q6M2G5-F1
#
_cell.length_a   1.000
_cell.length_b   1.000
_cell.length_c   1.000
_cell.angle_alpha   90.00
_cell.angle_beta   90.00
_cell.angle_gamma   90.00
#
_symmetry.space_group_name_H-M   'P 1'
#
loop_
_entity.id
_entity.type
_entity.pdbx_description
1 polymer ?
#
loop_
_entity_poly.entity_id
_entity_poly.type
_entity_poly.pdbx_seq_one_letter_code
_entity_poly.pdbx_strand_id
1 'polypeptide(L)'
;MDINNLTENVLRRMPANLTQIEQARYIYLQLGKLFTFDEKYWLGNSKTRRMIYRSARKIRTPKDLKSNKVICVSLTNTYNSLLQRIGIEAEAVHAEDDLHVYSIFKIDGVEYEADLQRDMKFIQAHRKTRLFGREPDYSTRKLISDEQMQEMDEKFGYTYEGDEYLAILIDRLRDKLELIPNMEQKMKYALQKIEGFMSGTDMGFVEKMLYYEIILPDVFSTKEAKKVQIMDMYVEEDGERKYTCCISANKEKNEYVRYIYSEKTGTFLPIEEKELIKLMENGLRTVGNKKIQGMKKVSKVEEESR
;
A
#
# COMPACT_ATOMS: atom_id res chain seq x y z
N MET A 1 -19.24 -3.24 -9.43
CA MET A 1 -18.72 -4.60 -9.76
C MET A 1 -18.88 -5.45 -8.51
N ASP A 2 -19.45 -6.65 -8.60
CA ASP A 2 -19.67 -7.51 -7.42
C ASP A 2 -18.36 -8.23 -7.05
N ILE A 3 -17.77 -7.83 -5.92
CA ILE A 3 -16.49 -8.37 -5.45
C ILE A 3 -16.57 -9.88 -5.19
N ASN A 4 -17.73 -10.38 -4.76
CA ASN A 4 -17.92 -11.79 -4.48
C ASN A 4 -17.81 -12.61 -5.75
N ASN A 5 -18.44 -12.13 -6.83
CA ASN A 5 -18.33 -12.77 -8.14
C ASN A 5 -16.89 -12.73 -8.68
N LEU A 6 -16.17 -11.61 -8.51
CA LEU A 6 -14.76 -11.52 -8.92
C LEU A 6 -13.88 -12.53 -8.19
N THR A 7 -13.99 -12.61 -6.86
CA THR A 7 -13.22 -13.54 -6.05
C THR A 7 -13.58 -15.00 -6.35
N GLU A 8 -14.87 -15.32 -6.57
CA GLU A 8 -15.30 -16.66 -7.00
C GLU A 8 -14.78 -17.03 -8.40
N ASN A 9 -14.63 -16.03 -9.29
CA ASN A 9 -14.10 -16.25 -10.62
C ASN A 9 -12.58 -16.53 -10.62
N VAL A 10 -11.86 -16.28 -9.53
CA VAL A 10 -10.44 -16.65 -9.41
C VAL A 10 -10.26 -18.14 -9.68
N LEU A 11 -11.00 -19.00 -8.97
CA LEU A 11 -10.88 -20.45 -9.17
C LEU A 11 -11.34 -20.89 -10.56
N ARG A 12 -12.34 -20.22 -11.15
CA ARG A 12 -12.86 -20.55 -12.48
C ARG A 12 -11.92 -20.18 -13.62
N ARG A 13 -11.09 -19.16 -13.43
CA ARG A 13 -10.12 -18.65 -14.42
C ARG A 13 -8.71 -19.21 -14.20
N MET A 14 -8.51 -20.01 -13.16
CA MET A 14 -7.26 -20.69 -12.89
C MET A 14 -6.91 -21.59 -14.08
N PRO A 15 -5.67 -21.50 -14.62
CA PRO A 15 -5.22 -22.43 -15.65
C PRO A 15 -5.33 -23.89 -15.20
N ALA A 16 -5.63 -24.78 -16.15
CA ALA A 16 -5.63 -26.21 -15.89
C ALA A 16 -4.21 -26.74 -15.67
N ASN A 17 -4.10 -27.89 -14.99
CA ASN A 17 -2.84 -28.63 -14.79
C ASN A 17 -1.75 -27.90 -13.97
N LEU A 18 -2.15 -26.95 -13.12
CA LEU A 18 -1.25 -26.37 -12.12
C LEU A 18 -1.03 -27.35 -10.95
N THR A 19 0.19 -27.40 -10.42
CA THR A 19 0.49 -28.05 -9.14
C THR A 19 -0.19 -27.31 -7.98
N GLN A 20 -0.34 -27.94 -6.81
CA GLN A 20 -0.97 -27.27 -5.66
C GLN A 20 -0.27 -25.96 -5.27
N ILE A 21 1.06 -25.91 -5.34
CA ILE A 21 1.80 -24.69 -5.01
C ILE A 21 1.58 -23.59 -6.05
N GLU A 22 1.47 -23.95 -7.33
CA GLU A 22 1.12 -23.03 -8.41
C GLU A 22 -0.31 -22.51 -8.28
N GLN A 23 -1.25 -23.36 -7.86
CA GLN A 23 -2.63 -22.97 -7.60
C GLN A 23 -2.69 -21.97 -6.43
N ALA A 24 -1.98 -22.26 -5.33
CA ALA A 24 -1.88 -21.35 -4.19
C ALA A 24 -1.28 -20.00 -4.60
N ARG A 25 -0.19 -20.03 -5.37
CA ARG A 25 0.48 -18.84 -5.91
C ARG A 25 -0.43 -18.03 -6.82
N TYR A 26 -1.15 -18.70 -7.73
CA TYR A 26 -2.11 -18.05 -8.62
C TYR A 26 -3.18 -17.30 -7.82
N ILE A 27 -3.81 -17.96 -6.85
CA ILE A 27 -4.84 -17.33 -6.01
C ILE A 27 -4.25 -16.12 -5.29
N TYR A 28 -3.06 -16.27 -4.69
CA TYR A 28 -2.36 -15.19 -3.99
C TYR A 28 -2.22 -13.94 -4.86
N LEU A 29 -1.73 -14.10 -6.08
CA LEU A 29 -1.56 -12.99 -7.03
C LEU A 29 -2.90 -12.40 -7.49
N GLN A 30 -3.90 -13.22 -7.79
CA GLN A 30 -5.21 -12.70 -8.20
C GLN A 30 -5.89 -11.89 -7.08
N LEU A 31 -5.81 -12.36 -5.84
CA LEU A 31 -6.36 -11.61 -4.70
C LEU A 31 -5.60 -10.30 -4.47
N GLY A 32 -4.27 -10.29 -4.62
CA GLY A 32 -3.46 -9.08 -4.51
C GLY A 32 -3.78 -8.02 -5.58
N LYS A 33 -4.26 -8.44 -6.75
CA LYS A 33 -4.76 -7.54 -7.81
C LYS A 33 -6.18 -7.03 -7.52
N LEU A 34 -7.03 -7.86 -6.92
CA LEU A 34 -8.44 -7.53 -6.70
C LEU A 34 -8.68 -6.60 -5.50
N PHE A 35 -7.86 -6.75 -4.45
CA PHE A 35 -8.06 -6.05 -3.19
C PHE A 35 -7.14 -4.86 -3.01
N THR A 36 -7.57 -3.94 -2.15
CA THR A 36 -6.79 -2.80 -1.65
C THR A 36 -6.89 -2.77 -0.14
N PHE A 37 -5.86 -2.31 0.55
CA PHE A 37 -5.93 -2.25 2.01
C PHE A 37 -6.85 -1.12 2.49
N ASP A 38 -7.67 -1.40 3.51
CA ASP A 38 -8.62 -0.44 4.06
C ASP A 38 -7.89 0.71 4.79
N GLU A 39 -7.91 1.90 4.18
CA GLU A 39 -7.26 3.08 4.74
C GLU A 39 -7.88 3.55 6.06
N LYS A 40 -9.17 3.26 6.30
CA LYS A 40 -9.83 3.56 7.59
C LYS A 40 -9.27 2.67 8.69
N TYR A 41 -8.86 1.44 8.39
CA TYR A 41 -8.12 0.61 9.35
C TYR A 41 -6.67 1.06 9.46
N TRP A 42 -5.99 1.30 8.34
CA TRP A 42 -4.59 1.71 8.30
C TRP A 42 -4.33 3.01 9.09
N LEU A 43 -5.16 4.03 8.89
CA LEU A 43 -4.94 5.39 9.41
C LEU A 43 -5.93 5.81 10.51
N GLY A 44 -6.98 5.02 10.74
CA GLY A 44 -8.04 5.36 11.69
C GLY A 44 -7.60 5.32 13.15
N ASN A 45 -8.43 5.91 14.00
CA ASN A 45 -8.27 5.84 15.45
C ASN A 45 -8.60 4.43 16.00
N SER A 46 -8.28 4.19 17.27
CA SER A 46 -8.48 2.89 17.92
C SER A 46 -9.94 2.42 17.98
N LYS A 47 -10.93 3.32 17.92
CA LYS A 47 -12.35 2.94 17.86
C LYS A 47 -12.69 2.39 16.48
N THR A 48 -12.33 3.12 15.42
CA THR A 48 -12.53 2.71 14.02
C THR A 48 -11.81 1.38 13.73
N ARG A 49 -10.53 1.28 14.11
CA ARG A 49 -9.73 0.04 13.92
C ARG A 49 -10.38 -1.17 14.57
N ARG A 50 -10.82 -1.06 15.83
CA ARG A 50 -11.51 -2.15 16.54
C ARG A 50 -12.83 -2.55 15.89
N MET A 51 -13.59 -1.60 15.36
CA MET A 51 -14.85 -1.88 14.66
C MET A 51 -14.61 -2.66 13.36
N ILE A 52 -13.66 -2.20 12.55
CA ILE A 52 -13.30 -2.84 11.29
C ILE A 52 -12.74 -4.25 11.56
N TYR A 53 -11.82 -4.39 12.52
CA TYR A 53 -11.24 -5.68 12.90
C TYR A 53 -12.31 -6.70 13.35
N ARG A 54 -13.26 -6.29 14.20
CA ARG A 54 -14.39 -7.15 14.62
C ARG A 54 -15.26 -7.58 13.45
N SER A 55 -15.44 -6.72 12.45
CA SER A 55 -16.20 -7.04 11.25
C SER A 55 -15.42 -7.99 10.34
N ALA A 56 -14.12 -7.76 10.17
CA ALA A 56 -13.24 -8.61 9.38
C ALA A 56 -13.14 -10.05 9.90
N ARG A 57 -13.18 -10.26 11.22
CA ARG A 57 -13.23 -11.60 11.83
C ARG A 57 -14.47 -12.43 11.45
N LYS A 58 -15.53 -11.77 10.98
CA LYS A 58 -16.75 -12.45 10.51
C LYS A 58 -16.66 -12.89 9.05
N ILE A 59 -15.68 -12.40 8.30
CA ILE A 59 -15.44 -12.81 6.91
C ILE A 59 -14.75 -14.18 6.96
N ARG A 60 -15.45 -15.20 6.47
CA ARG A 60 -14.95 -16.58 6.43
C ARG A 60 -14.76 -17.08 5.00
N THR A 61 -15.54 -16.54 4.08
CA THR A 61 -15.51 -16.89 2.66
C THR A 61 -15.57 -15.62 1.81
N PRO A 62 -15.23 -15.69 0.51
CA PRO A 62 -15.43 -14.59 -0.41
C PRO A 62 -16.81 -13.94 -0.34
N LYS A 63 -17.88 -14.72 -0.12
CA LYS A 63 -19.28 -14.23 -0.11
C LYS A 63 -19.60 -13.26 1.02
N ASP A 64 -18.79 -13.26 2.08
CA ASP A 64 -18.98 -12.38 3.23
C ASP A 64 -18.41 -10.97 2.99
N LEU A 65 -17.65 -10.79 1.89
CA LEU A 65 -17.06 -9.50 1.54
C LEU A 65 -18.15 -8.53 1.08
N LYS A 66 -17.97 -7.27 1.47
CA LYS A 66 -18.85 -6.15 1.11
C LYS A 66 -18.21 -5.18 0.12
N SER A 67 -16.89 -5.21 0.02
CA SER A 67 -16.10 -4.34 -0.83
C SER A 67 -14.75 -4.99 -1.11
N ASN A 68 -13.97 -4.40 -2.01
CA ASN A 68 -12.59 -4.78 -2.24
C ASN A 68 -11.59 -4.18 -1.22
N LYS A 69 -12.07 -3.39 -0.25
CA LYS A 69 -11.25 -2.90 0.87
C LYS A 69 -11.19 -3.97 1.96
N VAL A 70 -9.97 -4.40 2.28
CA VAL A 70 -9.71 -5.50 3.21
C VAL A 70 -8.62 -5.14 4.22
N ILE A 71 -8.58 -5.89 5.31
CA ILE A 71 -7.45 -5.88 6.26
C ILE A 71 -6.80 -7.27 6.29
N CYS A 72 -5.66 -7.43 6.99
CA CYS A 72 -4.95 -8.70 7.16
C CYS A 72 -5.91 -9.87 7.43
N VAL A 73 -6.76 -9.74 8.45
CA VAL A 73 -7.69 -10.81 8.87
C VAL A 73 -8.62 -11.25 7.74
N SER A 74 -9.32 -10.32 7.10
CA SER A 74 -10.28 -10.65 6.04
C SER A 74 -9.59 -11.19 4.79
N LEU A 75 -8.39 -10.67 4.48
CA LEU A 75 -7.59 -11.07 3.34
C LEU A 75 -7.08 -12.51 3.53
N THR A 76 -6.47 -12.80 4.68
CA THR A 76 -6.01 -14.14 5.07
C THR A 76 -7.15 -15.15 5.08
N ASN A 77 -8.29 -14.82 5.68
CA ASN A 77 -9.45 -15.72 5.70
C ASN A 77 -9.97 -16.01 4.29
N THR A 78 -10.01 -15.00 3.42
CA THR A 78 -10.43 -15.16 2.03
C THR A 78 -9.47 -16.06 1.26
N TYR A 79 -8.16 -15.84 1.40
CA TYR A 79 -7.13 -16.65 0.77
C TYR A 79 -7.20 -18.12 1.25
N ASN A 80 -7.25 -18.34 2.56
CA ASN A 80 -7.35 -19.68 3.14
C ASN A 80 -8.63 -20.40 2.70
N SER A 81 -9.77 -19.71 2.64
CA SER A 81 -11.03 -20.28 2.16
C SER A 81 -10.93 -20.77 0.71
N LEU A 82 -10.21 -20.05 -0.15
CA LEU A 82 -9.99 -20.47 -1.54
C LEU A 82 -9.01 -21.65 -1.62
N LEU A 83 -7.94 -21.67 -0.82
CA LEU A 83 -7.01 -22.79 -0.72
C LEU A 83 -7.72 -24.09 -0.27
N GLN A 84 -8.53 -24.00 0.78
CA GLN A 84 -9.26 -25.16 1.31
C GLN A 84 -10.24 -25.75 0.29
N ARG A 85 -10.84 -24.91 -0.56
CA ARG A 85 -11.74 -25.36 -1.64
C ARG A 85 -11.04 -26.17 -2.73
N ILE A 86 -9.73 -26.01 -2.88
CA ILE A 86 -8.91 -26.80 -3.82
C ILE A 86 -8.11 -27.90 -3.10
N GLY A 87 -8.44 -28.18 -1.84
CA GLY A 87 -7.84 -29.27 -1.07
C GLY A 87 -6.47 -28.96 -0.47
N ILE A 88 -6.12 -27.67 -0.32
CA ILE A 88 -4.89 -27.24 0.37
C ILE A 88 -5.25 -26.84 1.80
N GLU A 89 -4.62 -27.49 2.77
CA GLU A 89 -4.75 -27.13 4.19
C GLU A 89 -4.15 -25.75 4.42
N ALA A 90 -4.90 -24.86 5.07
CA ALA A 90 -4.45 -23.50 5.35
C ALA A 90 -5.13 -22.94 6.59
N GLU A 91 -4.37 -22.17 7.37
CA GLU A 91 -4.84 -21.51 8.59
C GLU A 91 -4.31 -20.08 8.70
N ALA A 92 -5.00 -19.30 9.53
CA ALA A 92 -4.66 -17.90 9.79
C ALA A 92 -3.83 -17.86 11.07
N VAL A 93 -2.65 -17.25 11.01
CA VAL A 93 -1.72 -17.15 12.13
C VAL A 93 -1.53 -15.69 12.50
N HIS A 94 -1.49 -15.41 13.81
CA HIS A 94 -1.24 -14.09 14.35
C HIS A 94 0.25 -13.89 14.57
N ALA A 95 0.77 -12.76 14.11
CA ALA A 95 2.13 -12.36 14.45
C ALA A 95 2.23 -12.09 15.97
N GLU A 96 3.41 -12.28 16.56
CA GLU A 96 3.69 -12.09 17.99
C GLU A 96 3.31 -10.68 18.47
N ASP A 97 3.31 -9.71 17.56
CA ASP A 97 2.95 -8.30 17.80
C ASP A 97 1.41 -8.02 17.80
N ASP A 98 0.58 -9.08 17.81
CA ASP A 98 -0.90 -9.15 17.97
C ASP A 98 -1.76 -8.43 16.90
N LEU A 99 -1.18 -7.56 16.07
CA LEU A 99 -1.94 -6.75 15.10
C LEU A 99 -1.93 -7.26 13.66
N HIS A 100 -1.04 -8.19 13.33
CA HIS A 100 -0.88 -8.70 11.96
C HIS A 100 -1.29 -10.16 11.86
N VAL A 101 -1.92 -10.53 10.74
CA VAL A 101 -2.39 -11.88 10.46
C VAL A 101 -1.94 -12.27 9.06
N TYR A 102 -1.40 -13.48 8.92
CA TYR A 102 -0.91 -14.04 7.66
C TYR A 102 -1.35 -15.52 7.55
N SER A 103 -1.08 -16.14 6.41
CA SER A 103 -1.45 -17.54 6.16
C SER A 103 -0.28 -18.47 6.36
N ILE A 104 -0.52 -19.59 7.03
CA ILE A 104 0.30 -20.81 6.87
C ILE A 104 -0.54 -21.80 6.08
N PHE A 105 0.04 -22.39 5.04
CA PHE A 105 -0.59 -23.44 4.25
C PHE A 105 0.35 -24.61 4.04
N LYS A 106 -0.21 -25.80 3.83
CA LYS A 106 0.54 -27.05 3.82
C LYS A 106 0.31 -27.83 2.54
N ILE A 107 1.40 -28.27 1.93
CA ILE A 107 1.42 -29.08 0.70
C ILE A 107 2.44 -30.19 0.92
N ASP A 108 2.04 -31.44 0.70
CA ASP A 108 2.91 -32.63 0.85
C ASP A 108 3.69 -32.70 2.17
N GLY A 109 3.06 -32.25 3.27
CA GLY A 109 3.69 -32.24 4.59
C GLY A 109 4.57 -31.01 4.89
N VAL A 110 4.85 -30.16 3.90
CA VAL A 110 5.67 -28.95 4.05
C VAL A 110 4.77 -27.74 4.28
N GLU A 111 5.11 -26.93 5.29
CA GLU A 111 4.40 -25.71 5.63
C GLU A 111 5.05 -24.49 5.00
N TYR A 112 4.21 -23.58 4.52
CA TYR A 112 4.60 -22.36 3.82
C TYR A 112 3.87 -21.15 4.41
N GLU A 113 4.63 -20.08 4.65
CA GLU A 113 4.09 -18.77 5.00
C GLU A 113 3.73 -17.97 3.74
N ALA A 114 2.57 -17.29 3.79
CA ALA A 114 2.12 -16.32 2.80
C ALA A 114 1.55 -15.04 3.47
N ASP A 115 2.15 -13.88 3.19
CA ASP A 115 1.73 -12.57 3.70
C ASP A 115 1.29 -11.63 2.58
N LEU A 116 0.05 -11.83 2.13
CA LEU A 116 -0.51 -11.11 1.00
C LEU A 116 -0.67 -9.61 1.25
N GLN A 117 -0.93 -9.19 2.49
CA GLN A 117 -1.04 -7.76 2.81
C GLN A 117 0.27 -7.05 2.44
N ARG A 118 1.40 -7.58 2.90
CA ARG A 118 2.69 -6.92 2.72
C ARG A 118 3.18 -6.98 1.28
N ASP A 119 2.76 -7.99 0.51
CA ASP A 119 3.08 -8.11 -0.91
C ASP A 119 2.14 -7.37 -1.86
N MET A 120 0.96 -6.92 -1.41
CA MET A 120 -0.07 -6.31 -2.25
C MET A 120 0.46 -5.17 -3.14
N LYS A 121 1.26 -4.25 -2.57
CA LYS A 121 1.89 -3.15 -3.32
C LYS A 121 2.85 -3.62 -4.41
N PHE A 122 3.50 -4.77 -4.25
CA PHE A 122 4.37 -5.35 -5.28
C PHE A 122 3.53 -5.99 -6.37
N ILE A 123 2.47 -6.70 -5.99
CA ILE A 123 1.54 -7.35 -6.93
C ILE A 123 0.88 -6.31 -7.84
N GLN A 124 0.34 -5.24 -7.26
CA GLN A 124 -0.29 -4.14 -8.00
C GLN A 124 0.71 -3.31 -8.81
N ALA A 125 2.00 -3.40 -8.50
CA ALA A 125 3.08 -2.78 -9.27
C ALA A 125 3.67 -3.70 -10.36
N HIS A 126 3.18 -4.93 -10.53
CA HIS A 126 3.79 -5.94 -11.40
C HIS A 126 5.25 -6.23 -11.04
N ARG A 127 5.53 -6.35 -9.74
CA ARG A 127 6.85 -6.58 -9.16
C ARG A 127 6.95 -7.93 -8.48
N LYS A 128 8.16 -8.39 -8.28
CA LYS A 128 8.46 -9.60 -7.52
C LYS A 128 7.97 -9.49 -6.08
N THR A 129 7.15 -10.46 -5.68
CA THR A 129 6.68 -10.63 -4.31
C THR A 129 7.79 -11.14 -3.40
N ARG A 130 7.70 -10.89 -2.09
CA ARG A 130 8.78 -11.21 -1.15
C ARG A 130 8.38 -12.20 -0.05
N LEU A 131 7.08 -12.41 0.15
CA LEU A 131 6.51 -13.05 1.34
C LEU A 131 5.53 -14.18 1.00
N PHE A 132 5.73 -14.84 -0.15
CA PHE A 132 5.04 -16.08 -0.50
C PHE A 132 6.01 -17.25 -0.47
N GLY A 133 5.62 -18.36 0.16
CA GLY A 133 6.40 -19.60 0.16
C GLY A 133 7.65 -19.54 1.03
N ARG A 134 7.58 -18.81 2.15
CA ARG A 134 8.66 -18.78 3.15
C ARG A 134 8.50 -19.92 4.14
N GLU A 135 9.59 -20.25 4.81
CA GLU A 135 9.54 -21.09 6.00
C GLU A 135 8.78 -20.32 7.10
N PRO A 136 7.85 -20.97 7.84
CA PRO A 136 7.15 -20.34 8.97
C PRO A 136 8.08 -19.84 10.09
N ASP A 137 7.49 -19.36 11.17
CA ASP A 137 8.19 -18.94 12.40
C ASP A 137 9.17 -17.77 12.19
N TYR A 138 8.75 -16.77 11.41
CA TYR A 138 9.53 -15.55 11.13
C TYR A 138 10.86 -15.80 10.43
N SER A 139 11.01 -16.97 9.80
CA SER A 139 12.21 -17.30 9.05
C SER A 139 12.37 -16.39 7.84
N THR A 140 13.59 -15.93 7.60
CA THR A 140 13.94 -15.25 6.34
C THR A 140 14.19 -16.24 5.21
N ARG A 141 14.17 -17.55 5.50
CA ARG A 141 14.46 -18.60 4.54
C ARG A 141 13.31 -18.73 3.54
N LYS A 142 13.68 -18.69 2.26
CA LYS A 142 12.77 -19.02 1.17
C LYS A 142 12.76 -20.54 0.99
N LEU A 143 11.58 -21.14 1.00
CA LEU A 143 11.40 -22.55 0.63
C LEU A 143 11.20 -22.71 -0.89
N ILE A 144 10.77 -21.63 -1.54
CA ILE A 144 10.62 -21.54 -3.00
C ILE A 144 11.70 -20.58 -3.50
N SER A 145 12.55 -21.06 -4.41
CA SER A 145 13.59 -20.21 -5.00
C SER A 145 12.97 -19.13 -5.89
N ASP A 146 13.78 -18.13 -6.21
CA ASP A 146 13.35 -17.03 -7.06
C ASP A 146 13.07 -17.47 -8.50
N GLU A 147 13.82 -18.47 -8.99
CA GLU A 147 13.65 -19.11 -10.28
C GLU A 147 12.37 -19.95 -10.31
N GLN A 148 12.14 -20.77 -9.27
CA GLN A 148 10.90 -21.55 -9.15
C GLN A 148 9.67 -20.64 -9.10
N MET A 149 9.76 -19.52 -8.36
CA MET A 149 8.68 -18.53 -8.32
C MET A 149 8.39 -17.96 -9.72
N GLN A 150 9.44 -17.61 -10.47
CA GLN A 150 9.31 -17.08 -11.81
C GLN A 150 8.71 -18.10 -12.78
N GLU A 151 9.16 -19.36 -12.75
CA GLU A 151 8.60 -20.45 -13.57
C GLU A 151 7.11 -20.65 -13.31
N MET A 152 6.67 -20.58 -12.05
CA MET A 152 5.24 -20.60 -11.72
C MET A 152 4.52 -19.38 -12.28
N ASP A 153 5.09 -18.19 -12.05
CA ASP A 153 4.48 -16.91 -12.43
C ASP A 153 4.28 -16.77 -13.94
N GLU A 154 5.23 -17.27 -14.74
CA GLU A 154 5.15 -17.32 -16.21
C GLU A 154 3.97 -18.17 -16.72
N LYS A 155 3.62 -19.27 -16.04
CA LYS A 155 2.51 -20.16 -16.44
C LYS A 155 1.15 -19.48 -16.45
N PHE A 156 0.97 -18.43 -15.65
CA PHE A 156 -0.27 -17.65 -15.61
C PHE A 156 -0.04 -16.17 -15.96
N GLY A 157 1.05 -15.88 -16.68
CA GLY A 157 1.31 -14.58 -17.31
C GLY A 157 1.59 -13.44 -16.32
N TYR A 158 2.13 -13.75 -15.14
CA TYR A 158 2.60 -12.73 -14.22
C TYR A 158 4.08 -12.45 -14.48
N THR A 159 4.39 -11.24 -14.93
CA THR A 159 5.76 -10.79 -15.21
C THR A 159 6.22 -9.80 -14.14
N TYR A 160 7.54 -9.62 -14.02
CA TYR A 160 8.16 -8.65 -13.12
C TYR A 160 8.57 -7.36 -13.83
N GLU A 161 7.88 -6.98 -14.90
CA GLU A 161 8.19 -5.79 -15.71
C GLU A 161 8.22 -4.51 -14.86
N GLY A 162 7.44 -4.47 -13.77
CA GLY A 162 7.45 -3.36 -12.82
C GLY A 162 8.76 -3.18 -12.07
N ASP A 163 9.57 -4.24 -11.88
CA ASP A 163 10.90 -4.10 -11.29
C ASP A 163 11.88 -3.46 -12.27
N GLU A 164 11.84 -3.86 -13.54
CA GLU A 164 12.65 -3.25 -14.62
C GLU A 164 12.29 -1.78 -14.82
N TYR A 165 11.00 -1.49 -14.94
CA TYR A 165 10.54 -0.12 -15.10
C TYR A 165 10.87 0.76 -13.90
N LEU A 166 10.75 0.23 -12.68
CA LEU A 166 11.12 0.97 -11.48
C LEU A 166 12.63 1.26 -11.45
N ALA A 167 13.47 0.26 -11.77
CA ALA A 167 14.91 0.46 -11.82
C ALA A 167 15.30 1.56 -12.81
N ILE A 168 14.73 1.52 -14.03
CA ILE A 168 14.94 2.55 -15.06
C ILE A 168 14.43 3.92 -14.59
N LEU A 169 13.28 3.97 -13.93
CA LEU A 169 12.71 5.21 -13.39
C LEU A 169 13.65 5.82 -12.34
N ILE A 170 14.12 5.03 -11.38
CA ILE A 170 15.01 5.48 -10.31
C ILE A 170 16.32 6.00 -10.89
N ASP A 171 16.93 5.25 -11.80
CA ASP A 171 18.21 5.59 -12.43
C ASP A 171 18.11 6.93 -13.19
N ARG A 172 17.12 7.05 -14.08
CA ARG A 172 16.85 8.29 -14.83
C ARG A 172 16.51 9.48 -13.93
N LEU A 173 15.77 9.24 -12.85
CA LEU A 173 15.44 10.29 -11.89
C LEU A 173 16.69 10.75 -11.16
N ARG A 174 17.52 9.84 -10.67
CA ARG A 174 18.75 10.17 -9.94
C ARG A 174 19.67 11.07 -10.79
N ASP A 175 20.00 10.63 -12.00
CA ASP A 175 20.84 11.39 -12.93
C ASP A 175 20.26 12.78 -13.22
N LYS A 176 18.95 12.85 -13.47
CA LYS A 176 18.32 14.12 -13.81
C LYS A 176 18.21 15.07 -12.62
N LEU A 177 17.95 14.52 -11.42
CA LEU A 177 17.83 15.30 -10.19
C LEU A 177 19.19 15.85 -9.73
N GLU A 178 20.31 15.21 -10.05
CA GLU A 178 21.65 15.78 -9.80
C GLU A 178 21.89 17.10 -10.54
N LEU A 179 21.33 17.23 -11.74
CA LEU A 179 21.45 18.44 -12.57
C LEU A 179 20.50 19.57 -12.18
N ILE A 180 19.50 19.30 -11.32
CA ILE A 180 18.52 20.30 -10.90
C ILE A 180 19.04 20.99 -9.63
N PRO A 181 19.15 22.33 -9.61
CA PRO A 181 19.90 23.03 -8.55
C PRO A 181 19.16 23.14 -7.21
N ASN A 182 17.83 23.07 -7.20
CA ASN A 182 17.03 23.34 -6.00
C ASN A 182 15.97 22.28 -5.74
N MET A 183 15.62 22.12 -4.45
CA MET A 183 14.69 21.09 -3.99
C MET A 183 13.27 21.25 -4.55
N GLU A 184 12.84 22.49 -4.81
CA GLU A 184 11.50 22.77 -5.32
C GLU A 184 11.30 22.18 -6.72
N GLN A 185 12.25 22.45 -7.62
CA GLN A 185 12.26 21.87 -8.96
C GLN A 185 12.49 20.36 -8.93
N LYS A 186 13.35 19.87 -8.02
CA LYS A 186 13.58 18.43 -7.83
C LYS A 186 12.30 17.70 -7.46
N MET A 187 11.58 18.18 -6.44
CA MET A 187 10.31 17.61 -6.01
C MET A 187 9.27 17.62 -7.13
N LYS A 188 9.10 18.75 -7.81
CA LYS A 188 8.15 18.87 -8.92
C LYS A 188 8.45 17.85 -10.02
N TYR A 189 9.72 17.74 -10.43
CA TYR A 189 10.14 16.80 -11.46
C TYR A 189 9.96 15.35 -11.03
N ALA A 190 10.39 15.00 -9.82
CA ALA A 190 10.26 13.64 -9.28
C ALA A 190 8.80 13.20 -9.22
N LEU A 191 7.91 14.01 -8.63
CA LEU A 191 6.49 13.67 -8.50
C LEU A 191 5.80 13.51 -9.86
N GLN A 192 6.10 14.37 -10.84
CA GLN A 192 5.55 14.28 -12.18
C GLN A 192 5.98 12.99 -12.91
N LYS A 193 7.23 12.54 -12.73
CA LYS A 193 7.72 11.30 -13.36
C LYS A 193 7.22 10.05 -12.66
N ILE A 194 7.12 10.07 -11.33
CA ILE A 194 6.54 8.98 -10.56
C ILE A 194 5.05 8.82 -10.92
N GLU A 195 4.30 9.92 -11.06
CA GLU A 195 2.92 9.91 -11.53
C GLU A 195 2.76 9.18 -12.88
N GLY A 196 3.58 9.54 -13.88
CA GLY A 196 3.48 8.94 -15.21
C GLY A 196 3.78 7.44 -15.23
N PHE A 197 4.56 6.95 -14.26
CA PHE A 197 4.76 5.52 -14.06
C PHE A 197 3.54 4.86 -13.38
N MET A 198 2.96 5.53 -12.39
CA MET A 198 1.86 5.00 -11.60
C MET A 198 0.50 5.05 -12.32
N SER A 199 0.34 5.84 -13.39
CA SER A 199 -0.93 5.92 -14.13
C SER A 199 -1.35 4.60 -14.78
N GLY A 200 -0.44 3.64 -14.91
CA GLY A 200 -0.72 2.29 -15.40
C GLY A 200 -1.09 1.28 -14.32
N THR A 201 -1.16 1.67 -13.03
CA THR A 201 -1.41 0.74 -11.92
C THR A 201 -2.77 0.95 -11.26
N ASP A 202 -3.41 -0.14 -10.84
CA ASP A 202 -4.69 -0.12 -10.12
C ASP A 202 -4.50 -0.08 -8.60
N MET A 203 -3.49 0.65 -8.13
CA MET A 203 -3.13 0.68 -6.70
C MET A 203 -4.19 1.36 -5.83
N GLY A 204 -4.50 0.72 -4.70
CA GLY A 204 -5.27 1.33 -3.62
C GLY A 204 -4.52 2.48 -2.95
N PHE A 205 -5.24 3.32 -2.20
CA PHE A 205 -4.64 4.49 -1.53
C PHE A 205 -3.45 4.12 -0.64
N VAL A 206 -3.58 3.09 0.20
CA VAL A 206 -2.52 2.65 1.11
C VAL A 206 -1.31 2.13 0.33
N GLU A 207 -1.54 1.23 -0.63
CA GLU A 207 -0.47 0.68 -1.47
C GLU A 207 0.27 1.79 -2.24
N LYS A 208 -0.48 2.78 -2.73
CA LYS A 208 0.05 3.95 -3.43
C LYS A 208 0.95 4.79 -2.54
N MET A 209 0.52 5.10 -1.32
CA MET A 209 1.32 5.88 -0.37
C MET A 209 2.59 5.13 0.03
N LEU A 210 2.49 3.82 0.31
CA LEU A 210 3.65 2.96 0.55
C LEU A 210 4.62 2.94 -0.64
N TYR A 211 4.10 3.01 -1.87
CA TYR A 211 4.92 3.07 -3.07
C TYR A 211 5.74 4.37 -3.14
N TYR A 212 5.12 5.52 -2.86
CA TYR A 212 5.84 6.80 -2.76
C TYR A 212 6.90 6.81 -1.65
N GLU A 213 6.59 6.21 -0.50
CA GLU A 213 7.54 6.07 0.62
C GLU A 213 8.77 5.24 0.26
N ILE A 214 8.65 4.29 -0.67
CA ILE A 214 9.78 3.49 -1.17
C ILE A 214 10.60 4.29 -2.20
N ILE A 215 9.95 4.94 -3.15
CA ILE A 215 10.66 5.55 -4.30
C ILE A 215 11.36 6.85 -3.93
N LEU A 216 10.69 7.73 -3.17
CA LEU A 216 11.22 9.07 -2.91
C LEU A 216 12.60 9.04 -2.22
N PRO A 217 12.88 8.16 -1.24
CA PRO A 217 14.22 8.03 -0.68
C PRO A 217 15.28 7.53 -1.68
N ASP A 218 14.90 6.69 -2.66
CA ASP A 218 15.84 6.07 -3.60
C ASP A 218 16.25 7.00 -4.76
N VAL A 219 15.40 7.99 -5.07
CA VAL A 219 15.66 8.99 -6.14
C VAL A 219 16.40 10.23 -5.64
N PHE A 220 16.34 10.53 -4.34
CA PHE A 220 17.05 11.65 -3.73
C PHE A 220 18.36 11.20 -3.08
N SER A 221 19.33 12.12 -2.95
CA SER A 221 20.49 11.83 -2.10
C SER A 221 20.06 11.64 -0.64
N THR A 222 20.83 10.90 0.16
CA THR A 222 20.55 10.68 1.59
C THR A 222 20.31 11.98 2.37
N LYS A 223 20.99 13.07 2.00
CA LYS A 223 20.82 14.39 2.62
C LYS A 223 19.50 15.06 2.22
N GLU A 224 19.08 14.89 0.98
CA GLU A 224 17.83 15.45 0.45
C GLU A 224 16.61 14.66 0.90
N ALA A 225 16.69 13.32 0.93
CA ALA A 225 15.62 12.47 1.44
C ALA A 225 15.22 12.85 2.87
N LYS A 226 16.19 13.20 3.73
CA LYS A 226 15.96 13.69 5.10
C LYS A 226 15.20 15.03 5.18
N LYS A 227 15.16 15.80 4.09
CA LYS A 227 14.41 17.06 3.99
C LYS A 227 12.94 16.86 3.61
N VAL A 228 12.57 15.65 3.18
CA VAL A 228 11.23 15.30 2.74
C VAL A 228 10.48 14.64 3.89
N GLN A 229 9.31 15.18 4.20
CA GLN A 229 8.37 14.61 5.16
C GLN A 229 7.09 14.24 4.41
N ILE A 230 6.73 12.95 4.47
CA ILE A 230 5.43 12.44 4.01
C ILE A 230 4.53 12.30 5.24
N MET A 231 3.29 12.78 5.16
CA MET A 231 2.36 12.74 6.28
C MET A 231 0.94 12.46 5.83
N ASP A 232 0.34 11.41 6.39
CA ASP A 232 -1.08 11.15 6.21
C ASP A 232 -1.92 12.22 6.92
N MET A 233 -3.00 12.61 6.27
CA MET A 233 -3.95 13.60 6.73
C MET A 233 -5.38 13.08 6.52
N TYR A 234 -6.34 13.72 7.18
CA TYR A 234 -7.75 13.42 6.98
C TYR A 234 -8.62 14.65 7.20
N VAL A 235 -9.77 14.65 6.55
CA VAL A 235 -10.92 15.50 6.90
C VAL A 235 -12.03 14.60 7.44
N GLU A 236 -12.81 15.08 8.40
CA GLU A 236 -13.96 14.37 8.95
C GLU A 236 -15.24 15.06 8.46
N GLU A 237 -16.04 14.33 7.69
CA GLU A 237 -17.29 14.78 7.08
C GLU A 237 -18.39 13.77 7.44
N ASP A 238 -19.50 14.23 8.02
CA ASP A 238 -20.62 13.38 8.45
C ASP A 238 -20.23 12.18 9.33
N GLY A 239 -19.20 12.35 10.17
CA GLY A 239 -18.67 11.30 11.04
C GLY A 239 -17.79 10.26 10.34
N GLU A 240 -17.51 10.44 9.05
CA GLU A 240 -16.60 9.63 8.26
C GLU A 240 -15.29 10.38 7.98
N ARG A 241 -14.16 9.69 8.12
CA ARG A 241 -12.86 10.24 7.75
C ARG A 241 -12.53 9.93 6.30
N LYS A 242 -12.21 10.97 5.54
CA LYS A 242 -11.61 10.88 4.21
C LYS A 242 -10.12 11.20 4.32
N TYR A 243 -9.28 10.31 3.83
CA TYR A 243 -7.83 10.42 3.99
C TYR A 243 -7.17 11.04 2.76
N THR A 244 -6.06 11.72 2.99
CA THR A 244 -5.15 12.25 1.97
C THR A 244 -3.73 12.19 2.53
N CYS A 245 -2.74 12.63 1.75
CA CYS A 245 -1.36 12.69 2.17
C CYS A 245 -0.76 14.04 1.75
N CYS A 246 0.09 14.60 2.61
CA CYS A 246 0.87 15.79 2.31
C CYS A 246 2.35 15.42 2.26
N ILE A 247 3.05 15.94 1.24
CA ILE A 247 4.51 15.93 1.18
C ILE A 247 4.98 17.36 1.47
N SER A 248 5.87 17.50 2.45
CA SER A 248 6.54 18.77 2.78
C SER A 248 8.04 18.59 2.60
N ALA A 249 8.66 19.41 1.76
CA ALA A 249 10.10 19.34 1.51
C ALA A 249 10.78 20.69 1.80
N ASN A 250 11.81 20.68 2.65
CA ASN A 250 12.59 21.89 2.95
C ASN A 250 13.46 22.27 1.75
N LYS A 251 13.24 23.45 1.17
CA LYS A 251 14.02 23.93 0.02
C LYS A 251 15.30 24.64 0.44
N GLU A 252 15.20 25.60 1.37
CA GLU A 252 16.33 26.30 1.97
C GLU A 252 15.85 27.10 3.20
N LYS A 253 16.70 27.34 4.22
CA LYS A 253 16.47 28.31 5.33
C LYS A 253 15.04 28.32 5.92
N ASN A 254 14.49 27.15 6.23
CA ASN A 254 13.13 26.96 6.76
C ASN A 254 11.98 27.36 5.82
N GLU A 255 12.24 27.45 4.52
CA GLU A 255 11.23 27.51 3.48
C GLU A 255 10.90 26.12 2.96
N TYR A 256 9.63 25.89 2.63
CA TYR A 256 9.12 24.57 2.28
C TYR A 256 8.28 24.65 1.01
N VAL A 257 8.42 23.64 0.15
CA VAL A 257 7.44 23.34 -0.90
C VAL A 257 6.52 22.23 -0.40
N ARG A 258 5.23 22.32 -0.71
CA ARG A 258 4.24 21.35 -0.26
C ARG A 258 3.39 20.84 -1.41
N TYR A 259 2.98 19.58 -1.27
CA TYR A 259 2.09 18.91 -2.20
C TYR A 259 1.04 18.12 -1.42
N ILE A 260 -0.21 18.13 -1.90
CA ILE A 260 -1.31 17.36 -1.33
C ILE A 260 -1.80 16.32 -2.34
N TYR A 261 -2.07 15.11 -1.87
CA TYR A 261 -2.60 14.05 -2.69
C TYR A 261 -4.06 14.32 -3.04
N SER A 262 -4.36 14.29 -4.34
CA SER A 262 -5.71 14.45 -4.87
C SER A 262 -6.18 13.10 -5.40
N GLU A 263 -7.19 12.49 -4.76
CA GLU A 263 -7.81 11.27 -5.26
C GLU A 263 -8.44 11.48 -6.64
N LYS A 264 -8.93 12.69 -6.93
CA LYS A 264 -9.54 13.04 -8.22
C LYS A 264 -8.57 12.91 -9.39
N THR A 265 -7.32 13.33 -9.17
CA THR A 265 -6.26 13.27 -10.21
C THR A 265 -5.41 12.02 -10.06
N GLY A 266 -5.45 11.37 -8.89
CA GLY A 266 -4.62 10.24 -8.54
C GLY A 266 -3.19 10.63 -8.14
N THR A 267 -2.91 11.92 -7.92
CA THR A 267 -1.54 12.50 -7.95
C THR A 267 -1.32 13.57 -6.88
N PHE A 268 -0.06 13.94 -6.65
CA PHE A 268 0.30 15.03 -5.75
C PHE A 268 0.27 16.38 -6.45
N LEU A 269 -0.59 17.28 -5.98
CA LEU A 269 -0.72 18.64 -6.51
C LEU A 269 0.01 19.63 -5.61
N PRO A 270 0.71 20.64 -6.17
CA PRO A 270 1.33 21.68 -5.36
C PRO A 270 0.25 22.44 -4.56
N ILE A 271 0.58 22.82 -3.33
CA ILE A 271 -0.30 23.60 -2.46
C ILE A 271 0.48 24.70 -1.75
N GLU A 272 -0.05 25.91 -1.77
CA GLU A 272 0.53 27.04 -1.06
C GLU A 272 0.32 26.91 0.45
N GLU A 273 1.24 27.44 1.26
CA GLU A 273 1.14 27.36 2.73
C GLU A 273 -0.18 27.92 3.26
N LYS A 274 -0.61 29.07 2.71
CA LYS A 274 -1.86 29.74 3.11
C LYS A 274 -3.10 28.88 2.81
N GLU A 275 -3.09 28.17 1.70
CA GLU A 275 -4.19 27.29 1.32
C GLU A 275 -4.24 26.05 2.21
N LEU A 276 -3.08 25.45 2.49
CA LEU A 276 -2.99 24.32 3.43
C LEU A 276 -3.45 24.73 4.83
N ILE A 277 -3.07 25.92 5.31
CA ILE A 277 -3.57 26.49 6.57
C ILE A 277 -5.10 26.61 6.53
N LYS A 278 -5.67 27.17 5.45
CA LYS A 278 -7.12 27.30 5.30
C LYS A 278 -7.83 25.94 5.30
N LEU A 279 -7.26 24.92 4.65
CA LEU A 279 -7.79 23.55 4.72
C LEU A 279 -7.75 23.01 6.15
N MET A 280 -6.68 23.28 6.90
CA MET A 280 -6.57 22.90 8.30
C MET A 280 -7.56 23.65 9.19
N GLU A 281 -7.80 24.94 8.98
CA GLU A 281 -8.85 25.69 9.66
C GLU A 281 -10.24 25.09 9.38
N ASN A 282 -10.46 24.65 8.14
CA ASN A 282 -11.69 24.00 7.68
C ASN A 282 -11.81 22.49 8.03
N GLY A 283 -10.93 21.96 8.89
CA GLY A 283 -11.10 20.59 9.42
C GLY A 283 -10.08 19.56 8.94
N LEU A 284 -9.15 19.90 8.05
CA LEU A 284 -8.04 19.00 7.71
C LEU A 284 -7.13 18.81 8.94
N ARG A 285 -6.77 17.57 9.25
CA ARG A 285 -5.94 17.19 10.41
C ARG A 285 -4.85 16.21 9.99
N THR A 286 -3.73 16.22 10.69
CA THR A 286 -2.68 15.20 10.51
C THR A 286 -3.06 13.92 11.28
N VAL A 287 -2.78 12.77 10.69
CA VAL A 287 -2.92 11.49 11.38
C VAL A 287 -1.89 11.42 12.51
N GLY A 288 -2.33 10.99 13.70
CA GLY A 288 -1.48 10.89 14.89
C GLY A 288 -0.97 12.23 15.44
N ASN A 289 -1.60 13.36 15.08
CA ASN A 289 -1.18 14.70 15.50
C ASN A 289 0.28 15.04 15.16
N LYS A 290 0.80 14.45 14.07
CA LYS A 290 2.15 14.75 13.56
C LYS A 290 2.26 16.25 13.22
N LYS A 291 3.38 16.86 13.59
CA LYS A 291 3.68 18.26 13.22
C LYS A 291 4.15 18.32 11.77
N ILE A 292 3.66 19.31 11.04
CA ILE A 292 4.12 19.63 9.68
C ILE A 292 5.40 20.45 9.80
N GLN A 293 6.52 19.93 9.30
CA GLN A 293 7.79 20.64 9.33
C GLN A 293 7.67 21.99 8.62
N GLY A 294 8.26 23.03 9.23
CA GLY A 294 8.28 24.38 8.67
C GLY A 294 6.98 25.16 8.73
N MET A 295 5.89 24.56 9.20
CA MET A 295 4.61 25.25 9.25
C MET A 295 4.56 26.14 10.49
N LYS A 296 4.29 27.43 10.28
CA LYS A 296 4.04 28.36 11.39
C LYS A 296 2.74 27.96 12.08
N LYS A 297 2.70 28.06 13.41
CA LYS A 297 1.45 27.81 14.16
C LYS A 297 0.39 28.79 13.65
N VAL A 298 -0.76 28.25 13.29
CA VAL A 298 -1.99 29.04 13.19
C VAL A 298 -2.26 29.55 14.60
N SER A 299 -2.03 30.83 14.86
CA SER A 299 -2.56 31.49 16.05
C SER A 299 -4.07 31.38 15.93
N LYS A 300 -4.71 30.66 16.86
CA LYS A 300 -6.14 30.86 17.09
C LYS A 300 -6.30 32.35 17.32
N VAL A 301 -7.01 33.02 16.42
CA VAL A 301 -7.47 34.39 16.67
C VAL A 301 -8.20 34.33 18.01
N GLU A 302 -7.81 35.23 18.90
CA GLU A 302 -8.45 35.46 20.18
C GLU A 302 -9.95 35.70 19.95
N GLU A 303 -10.79 34.71 20.24
CA GLU A 303 -12.18 34.95 20.61
C GLU A 303 -12.20 35.46 22.06
N GLU A 304 -11.59 36.62 22.33
CA GLU A 304 -11.80 37.37 23.58
C GLU A 304 -11.72 38.87 23.35
N SER A 305 -12.88 39.47 23.06
CA SER A 305 -13.38 40.78 23.57
C SER A 305 -14.59 41.17 22.69
N ARG A 306 -15.84 40.91 23.10
CA ARG A 306 -16.64 41.71 24.04
C ARG A 306 -16.50 43.21 23.84
#